data_AF-J9GG70-F1
#
_entry.id   AF-J9GG70-F1
#
_cell.length_a   1.000
_cell.length_b   1.000
_cell.length_c   1.000
_cell.angle_alpha   90.00
_cell.angle_beta   90.00
_cell.angle_gamma   90.00
#
_symmetry.space_group_name_H-M   'P 1'
#
loop_
_entity.id
_entity.type
_entity.pdbx_description
1 polymer ?
#
loop_
_entity_poly.entity_id
_entity_poly.type
_entity_poly.pdbx_seq_one_letter_code
_entity_poly.pdbx_strand_id
1 'polypeptide(L)'
;MSDNKAFLLIPGARIPVNEADRILASLSPESRQALEAIGEDAGQAVPQVFDHGCYRRAPHLVWLWKVITRRETLPHEAPWRWLALGGREQAPELWCLTPYTLKDGRITQTRPELDDSTFMQLTFAIEPIFLKAGLRLQIWDCHWFLTRREDWALTATPAMALPGLTPHEARLEGDAALEVRQMLTEIETILASHPINAERRAKGEPTIDGV
;
A
#
# COMPACT_ATOMS: atom_id res chain seq x y z
N MET A 1 -9.84 -31.08 1.63
CA MET A 1 -9.82 -30.17 2.81
C MET A 1 -10.63 -28.95 2.42
N SER A 2 -11.71 -28.67 3.14
CA SER A 2 -12.53 -27.47 2.93
C SER A 2 -11.75 -26.28 3.48
N ASP A 3 -11.37 -25.33 2.63
CA ASP A 3 -10.84 -24.03 3.07
C ASP A 3 -11.91 -23.35 3.94
N ASN A 4 -11.70 -23.34 5.25
CA ASN A 4 -12.50 -22.55 6.17
C ASN A 4 -12.23 -21.07 5.91
N LYS A 5 -13.04 -20.46 5.04
CA LYS A 5 -13.04 -19.01 4.83
C LYS A 5 -13.86 -18.37 5.95
N ALA A 6 -13.18 -17.70 6.86
CA ALA A 6 -13.85 -16.82 7.82
C ALA A 6 -14.11 -15.47 7.14
N PHE A 7 -15.37 -15.04 7.12
CA PHE A 7 -15.75 -13.71 6.65
C PHE A 7 -15.90 -12.80 7.86
N LEU A 8 -15.05 -11.79 7.97
CA LEU A 8 -15.19 -10.73 8.96
C LEU A 8 -16.17 -9.70 8.40
N LEU A 9 -17.39 -9.69 8.91
CA LEU A 9 -18.33 -8.59 8.72
C LEU A 9 -17.87 -7.44 9.60
N ILE A 10 -17.34 -6.38 8.99
CA ILE A 10 -17.05 -5.13 9.70
C ILE A 10 -18.25 -4.20 9.49
N PRO A 11 -19.07 -3.95 10.52
CA PRO A 11 -20.23 -3.07 10.40
C PRO A 11 -19.83 -1.70 9.85
N GLY A 12 -20.55 -1.22 8.84
CA GLY A 12 -20.28 0.06 8.19
C GLY A 12 -19.32 0.00 7.00
N ALA A 13 -18.92 -1.19 6.54
CA ALA A 13 -18.16 -1.36 5.29
C ALA A 13 -18.89 -0.64 4.14
N ARG A 14 -18.22 0.34 3.54
CA ARG A 14 -18.78 1.20 2.48
C ARG A 14 -18.44 0.63 1.11
N ILE A 15 -19.43 0.66 0.22
CA ILE A 15 -19.29 0.26 -1.18
C ILE A 15 -19.22 1.50 -2.09
N PRO A 16 -18.54 1.42 -3.25
CA PRO A 16 -18.56 2.51 -4.22
C PRO A 16 -19.98 2.85 -4.67
N VAL A 17 -20.24 4.14 -4.91
CA VAL A 17 -21.59 4.69 -5.17
C VAL A 17 -22.32 4.04 -6.36
N ASN A 18 -21.58 3.49 -7.32
CA ASN A 18 -22.13 2.86 -8.54
C ASN A 18 -22.06 1.32 -8.52
N GLU A 19 -21.62 0.72 -7.42
CA GLU A 19 -21.44 -0.73 -7.30
C GLU A 19 -22.56 -1.39 -6.50
N ALA A 20 -23.33 -0.61 -5.73
CA ALA A 20 -24.42 -1.11 -4.88
C ALA A 20 -25.45 -1.92 -5.65
N ASP A 21 -26.04 -1.33 -6.69
CA ASP A 21 -27.08 -2.00 -7.48
C ASP A 21 -26.54 -3.24 -8.17
N ARG A 22 -25.29 -3.19 -8.66
CA ARG A 22 -24.63 -4.33 -9.31
C ARG A 22 -24.41 -5.49 -8.33
N ILE A 23 -23.92 -5.18 -7.13
CA ILE A 23 -23.69 -6.18 -6.08
C ILE A 23 -25.03 -6.78 -5.64
N LEU A 24 -26.03 -5.95 -5.32
CA LEU A 24 -27.36 -6.42 -4.91
C LEU A 24 -28.02 -7.29 -5.98
N ALA A 25 -27.86 -6.96 -7.26
CA ALA A 25 -28.35 -7.78 -8.37
C ALA A 25 -27.61 -9.12 -8.53
N SER A 26 -26.37 -9.22 -8.05
CA SER A 26 -25.55 -10.44 -8.11
C SER A 26 -25.78 -11.40 -6.94
N LEU A 27 -26.45 -10.96 -5.87
CA LEU A 27 -26.70 -11.76 -4.68
C LEU A 27 -27.80 -12.81 -4.92
N SER A 28 -27.69 -13.95 -4.23
CA SER A 28 -28.81 -14.88 -4.12
C SER A 28 -29.99 -14.21 -3.37
N PRO A 29 -31.24 -14.66 -3.58
CA PRO A 29 -32.40 -14.14 -2.85
C PRO A 29 -32.20 -14.16 -1.33
N GLU A 30 -31.63 -15.24 -0.79
CA GLU A 30 -31.39 -15.42 0.65
C GLU A 30 -30.34 -14.42 1.17
N SER A 31 -29.25 -14.23 0.40
CA SER A 31 -28.18 -13.30 0.78
C SER A 31 -28.67 -11.86 0.73
N ARG A 32 -29.51 -11.53 -0.26
CA ARG A 32 -30.14 -10.21 -0.39
C ARG A 32 -31.08 -9.93 0.78
N GLN A 33 -31.94 -10.89 1.12
CA GLN A 33 -32.87 -10.75 2.24
C GLN A 33 -32.13 -10.56 3.58
N ALA A 34 -31.04 -11.33 3.80
CA ALA A 34 -30.21 -11.16 4.99
C ALA A 34 -29.56 -9.76 5.04
N LEU A 35 -29.11 -9.24 3.91
CA LEU A 35 -28.50 -7.91 3.81
C LEU A 35 -29.52 -6.78 4.03
N GLU A 36 -30.73 -6.93 3.47
CA GLU A 36 -31.85 -6.01 3.69
C GLU A 36 -32.28 -5.98 5.17
N ALA A 37 -32.30 -7.12 5.85
CA ALA A 37 -32.60 -7.20 7.29
C ALA A 37 -31.53 -6.54 8.18
N ILE A 38 -30.26 -6.55 7.77
CA ILE A 38 -29.19 -5.82 8.47
C ILE A 38 -29.35 -4.30 8.30
N GLY A 39 -29.92 -3.88 7.16
CA GLY A 39 -30.13 -2.47 6.81
C GLY A 39 -31.48 -1.89 7.22
N GLU A 40 -32.34 -2.65 7.89
CA GLU A 40 -33.63 -2.18 8.38
C GLU A 40 -33.39 -0.98 9.33
N ASP A 41 -34.05 0.14 9.09
CA ASP A 41 -33.84 1.45 9.75
C ASP A 41 -32.47 2.14 9.55
N ALA A 42 -31.61 1.67 8.64
CA ALA A 42 -30.28 2.28 8.41
C ALA A 42 -30.32 3.68 7.72
N GLY A 43 -31.51 4.18 7.36
CA GLY A 43 -31.71 5.44 6.66
C GLY A 43 -31.25 5.41 5.19
N GLN A 44 -31.26 6.58 4.54
CA GLN A 44 -30.78 6.70 3.16
C GLN A 44 -29.25 6.56 3.10
N ALA A 45 -28.75 5.75 2.17
CA ALA A 45 -27.32 5.65 1.91
C ALA A 45 -26.78 7.01 1.40
N VAL A 46 -25.79 7.57 2.09
CA VAL A 46 -25.14 8.83 1.72
C VAL A 46 -23.70 8.55 1.27
N PRO A 47 -23.26 9.08 0.11
CA PRO A 47 -21.86 9.00 -0.30
C PRO A 47 -20.95 9.69 0.72
N GLN A 48 -19.86 9.01 1.09
CA GLN A 48 -18.83 9.57 1.97
C GLN A 48 -17.51 9.60 1.22
N VAL A 49 -16.87 10.76 1.22
CA VAL A 49 -15.51 10.89 0.71
C VAL A 49 -14.56 10.94 1.89
N PHE A 50 -13.74 9.90 2.05
CA PHE A 50 -12.79 9.79 3.15
C PHE A 50 -11.50 10.57 2.90
N ASP A 51 -11.08 10.65 1.64
CA ASP A 51 -9.89 11.40 1.25
C ASP A 51 -9.95 11.79 -0.23
N HIS A 52 -9.51 13.00 -0.53
CA HIS A 52 -9.29 13.48 -1.89
C HIS A 52 -7.82 13.41 -2.31
N GLY A 53 -6.91 13.17 -1.37
CA GLY A 53 -5.46 13.14 -1.52
C GLY A 53 -4.89 11.76 -1.83
N CYS A 54 -3.86 11.37 -1.07
CA CYS A 54 -3.07 10.16 -1.28
C CYS A 54 -3.87 8.84 -1.16
N TYR A 55 -4.91 8.81 -0.33
CA TYR A 55 -5.76 7.66 -0.04
C TYR A 55 -7.05 7.62 -0.86
N ARG A 56 -7.27 8.54 -1.81
CA ARG A 56 -8.48 8.58 -2.65
C ARG A 56 -8.83 7.26 -3.35
N ARG A 57 -7.83 6.41 -3.65
CA ARG A 57 -7.99 5.07 -4.27
C ARG A 57 -8.01 3.91 -3.25
N ALA A 58 -7.81 4.19 -1.96
CA ALA A 58 -7.94 3.25 -0.86
C ALA A 58 -8.74 3.84 0.32
N PRO A 59 -9.97 4.34 0.09
CA PRO A 59 -10.78 4.96 1.15
C PRO A 59 -11.13 3.98 2.29
N HIS A 60 -11.14 2.68 2.00
CA HIS A 60 -11.37 1.63 3.00
C HIS A 60 -10.29 1.59 4.08
N LEU A 61 -9.03 1.93 3.76
CA LEU A 61 -7.96 2.01 4.77
C LEU A 61 -8.18 3.19 5.72
N VAL A 62 -8.57 4.35 5.20
CA VAL A 62 -8.88 5.53 6.01
C VAL A 62 -10.08 5.26 6.91
N TRP A 63 -11.13 4.66 6.35
CA TRP A 63 -12.30 4.26 7.13
C TRP A 63 -11.92 3.28 8.25
N LEU A 64 -11.18 2.21 7.92
CA LEU A 64 -10.77 1.19 8.90
C LEU A 64 -9.91 1.81 10.01
N TRP A 65 -8.98 2.69 9.65
CA TRP A 65 -8.15 3.44 10.59
C TRP A 65 -9.00 4.25 11.58
N LYS A 66 -9.95 5.04 11.06
CA LYS A 66 -10.84 5.86 11.90
C LYS A 66 -11.69 4.99 12.83
N VAL A 67 -12.20 3.85 12.34
CA VAL A 67 -13.01 2.93 13.14
C VAL A 67 -12.21 2.27 14.25
N ILE A 68 -11.02 1.74 13.95
CA ILE A 68 -10.19 1.00 14.91
C ILE A 68 -9.54 1.96 15.92
N THR A 69 -8.92 3.04 15.43
CA THR A 69 -8.08 3.91 16.27
C THR A 69 -8.85 5.05 16.91
N ARG A 70 -10.06 5.36 16.41
CA ARG A 70 -10.85 6.56 16.78
C ARG A 70 -10.12 7.88 16.56
N ARG A 71 -9.10 7.89 15.69
CA ARG A 71 -8.32 9.09 15.31
C ARG A 71 -8.80 9.62 13.98
N GLU A 72 -8.78 10.95 13.82
CA GLU A 72 -9.13 11.63 12.57
C GLU A 72 -7.96 11.74 11.58
N THR A 73 -6.76 11.30 11.98
CA THR A 73 -5.56 11.31 11.13
C THR A 73 -5.66 10.30 9.99
N LEU A 74 -4.77 10.44 9.01
CA LEU A 74 -4.56 9.40 8.00
C LEU A 74 -3.87 8.16 8.62
N PRO A 75 -3.98 6.99 7.97
CA PRO A 75 -3.33 5.77 8.43
C PRO A 75 -1.80 5.88 8.48
N HIS A 76 -1.20 5.35 9.54
CA HIS A 76 0.25 5.11 9.62
C HIS A 76 0.52 3.61 9.42
N GLU A 77 0.68 3.17 8.17
CA GLU A 77 0.67 1.74 7.84
C GLU A 77 1.98 0.99 8.18
N ALA A 78 3.13 1.64 8.06
CA ALA A 78 4.41 0.97 8.21
C ALA A 78 4.63 0.35 9.60
N PRO A 79 4.27 1.00 10.73
CA PRO A 79 4.32 0.36 12.05
C PRO A 79 3.52 -0.94 12.14
N TRP A 80 2.32 -0.98 11.56
CA TRP A 80 1.49 -2.20 11.58
C TRP A 80 2.06 -3.29 10.70
N ARG A 81 2.61 -2.95 9.54
CA ARG A 81 3.30 -3.93 8.68
C ARG A 81 4.51 -4.51 9.38
N TRP A 82 5.29 -3.68 10.06
CA TRP A 82 6.43 -4.13 10.87
C TRP A 82 5.99 -5.12 11.97
N LEU A 83 4.95 -4.79 12.73
CA LEU A 83 4.39 -5.68 13.75
C LEU A 83 3.82 -6.98 13.16
N ALA A 84 3.14 -6.90 12.01
CA ALA A 84 2.56 -8.06 11.34
C ALA A 84 3.62 -9.07 10.87
N LEU A 85 4.84 -8.60 10.58
CA LEU A 85 5.99 -9.45 10.27
C LEU A 85 6.72 -9.96 11.52
N GLY A 86 6.20 -9.71 12.72
CA GLY A 86 6.82 -10.13 13.99
C GLY A 86 7.91 -9.16 14.51
N GLY A 87 8.01 -7.96 13.94
CA GLY A 87 8.87 -6.91 14.45
C GLY A 87 8.47 -6.47 15.86
N ARG A 88 9.43 -6.00 16.66
CA ARG A 88 9.16 -5.46 18.00
C ARG A 88 8.64 -4.03 17.91
N GLU A 89 7.80 -3.60 18.84
CA GLU A 89 7.36 -2.20 18.90
C GLU A 89 8.58 -1.25 18.94
N GLN A 90 8.58 -0.22 18.09
CA GLN A 90 9.62 0.80 18.02
C GLN A 90 8.97 2.19 18.00
N ALA A 91 9.60 3.15 18.69
CA ALA A 91 9.11 4.52 18.85
C ALA A 91 9.61 5.58 17.82
N PRO A 92 10.39 5.29 16.76
CA PRO A 92 10.63 6.28 15.72
C PRO A 92 9.55 6.24 14.63
N GLU A 93 9.43 7.35 13.93
CA GLU A 93 8.74 7.43 12.66
C GLU A 93 9.27 6.36 11.69
N LEU A 94 8.36 5.53 11.18
CA LEU A 94 8.65 4.39 10.34
C LEU A 94 7.93 4.52 9.00
N TRP A 95 8.65 4.24 7.92
CA TRP A 95 8.15 4.20 6.56
C TRP A 95 8.42 2.83 5.96
N CYS A 96 7.61 2.40 5.00
CA CYS A 96 7.80 1.13 4.30
C CYS A 96 7.89 1.38 2.79
N LEU A 97 8.91 0.80 2.17
CA LEU A 97 9.10 0.84 0.72
C LEU A 97 8.58 -0.46 0.14
N THR A 98 7.77 -0.40 -0.92
CA THR A 98 7.12 -1.59 -1.47
C THR A 98 7.46 -1.75 -2.94
N PRO A 99 8.28 -2.75 -3.31
CA PRO A 99 8.71 -2.91 -4.69
C PRO A 99 7.53 -3.09 -5.63
N TYR A 100 7.69 -2.61 -6.86
CA TYR A 100 6.72 -2.81 -7.93
C TYR A 100 7.38 -3.18 -9.25
N THR A 101 6.54 -3.74 -10.12
CA THR A 101 6.84 -4.02 -11.52
C THR A 101 6.08 -3.04 -12.40
N LEU A 102 6.69 -2.60 -13.50
CA LEU A 102 6.03 -1.83 -14.54
C LEU A 102 5.67 -2.71 -15.73
N LYS A 103 4.46 -2.52 -16.24
CA LYS A 103 4.00 -3.02 -17.53
C LYS A 103 3.35 -1.89 -18.30
N ASP A 104 3.85 -1.61 -19.50
CA ASP A 104 3.37 -0.51 -20.35
C ASP A 104 3.37 0.85 -19.59
N GLY A 105 4.41 1.08 -18.77
CA GLY A 105 4.59 2.28 -17.95
C GLY A 105 3.70 2.36 -16.70
N ARG A 106 2.87 1.35 -16.42
CA ARG A 106 1.97 1.31 -15.26
C ARG A 106 2.35 0.23 -14.27
N ILE A 107 2.14 0.52 -12.99
CA ILE A 107 2.39 -0.38 -11.87
C ILE A 107 1.43 -1.58 -11.95
N THR A 108 1.98 -2.80 -11.89
CA THR A 108 1.19 -4.03 -11.94
C THR A 108 0.46 -4.31 -10.62
N GLN A 109 -0.59 -5.13 -10.69
CA GLN A 109 -1.30 -5.63 -9.51
C GLN A 109 -0.43 -6.58 -8.69
N THR A 110 0.28 -7.48 -9.37
CA THR A 110 1.19 -8.45 -8.72
C THR A 110 2.46 -7.73 -8.28
N ARG A 111 2.84 -7.95 -7.03
CA ARG A 111 4.10 -7.45 -6.45
C ARG A 111 5.23 -8.43 -6.75
N PRO A 112 6.44 -7.96 -7.07
CA PRO A 112 7.58 -8.86 -7.20
C PRO A 112 7.94 -9.43 -5.83
N GLU A 113 8.00 -10.75 -5.73
CA GLU A 113 8.56 -11.44 -4.58
C GLU A 113 10.09 -11.41 -4.65
N LEU A 114 10.71 -11.19 -3.49
CA LEU A 114 12.16 -11.09 -3.34
C LEU A 114 12.63 -12.22 -2.44
N ASP A 115 13.49 -13.10 -2.98
CA ASP A 115 14.28 -13.99 -2.13
C ASP A 115 15.41 -13.21 -1.44
N ASP A 116 16.01 -13.81 -0.41
CA ASP A 116 17.05 -13.18 0.41
C ASP A 116 18.22 -12.63 -0.44
N SER A 117 18.64 -13.37 -1.47
CA SER A 117 19.77 -12.99 -2.32
C SER A 117 19.45 -11.76 -3.16
N THR A 118 18.31 -11.79 -3.85
CA THR A 118 17.78 -10.68 -4.66
C THR A 118 17.57 -9.46 -3.79
N PHE A 119 16.91 -9.64 -2.64
CA PHE A 119 16.63 -8.58 -1.69
C PHE A 119 17.92 -7.88 -1.22
N MET A 120 18.93 -8.65 -0.80
CA MET A 120 20.19 -8.07 -0.32
C MET A 120 20.98 -7.35 -1.42
N GLN A 121 21.01 -7.88 -2.64
CA GLN A 121 21.66 -7.20 -3.77
C GLN A 121 21.02 -5.84 -4.06
N LEU A 122 19.69 -5.80 -4.14
CA LEU A 122 18.94 -4.57 -4.36
C LEU A 122 19.10 -3.59 -3.19
N THR A 123 19.10 -4.11 -1.96
CA THR A 123 19.35 -3.32 -0.74
C THR A 123 20.66 -2.54 -0.85
N PHE A 124 21.76 -3.21 -1.20
CA PHE A 124 23.06 -2.55 -1.33
C PHE A 124 23.08 -1.50 -2.45
N ALA A 125 22.29 -1.69 -3.51
CA ALA A 125 22.20 -0.74 -4.61
C ALA A 125 21.50 0.57 -4.21
N ILE A 126 20.48 0.50 -3.34
CA ILE A 126 19.63 1.65 -2.98
C ILE A 126 19.97 2.29 -1.63
N GLU A 127 20.61 1.55 -0.71
CA GLU A 127 20.98 2.04 0.63
C GLU A 127 21.77 3.36 0.61
N PRO A 128 22.74 3.59 -0.30
CA PRO A 128 23.49 4.84 -0.34
C PRO A 128 22.61 6.08 -0.53
N ILE A 129 21.48 5.95 -1.24
CA ILE A 129 20.54 7.04 -1.48
C ILE A 129 19.87 7.47 -0.17
N PHE A 130 19.43 6.49 0.64
CA PHE A 130 18.80 6.76 1.94
C PHE A 130 19.80 7.37 2.92
N LEU A 131 21.03 6.85 2.97
CA LEU A 131 22.09 7.37 3.83
C LEU A 131 22.41 8.84 3.52
N LYS A 132 22.49 9.20 2.23
CA LYS A 132 22.71 10.59 1.79
C LYS A 132 21.57 11.53 2.22
N ALA A 133 20.35 11.02 2.29
CA ALA A 133 19.17 11.75 2.78
C ALA A 133 19.01 11.72 4.32
N GLY A 134 19.97 11.17 5.07
CA GLY A 134 19.91 11.08 6.52
C GLY A 134 18.89 10.05 7.06
N LEU A 135 18.38 9.18 6.19
CA LEU A 135 17.47 8.10 6.52
C LEU A 135 18.26 6.84 6.91
N ARG A 136 17.70 6.06 7.84
CA ARG A 136 18.26 4.76 8.21
C ARG A 136 17.40 3.65 7.65
N LEU A 137 18.00 2.83 6.79
CA LEU A 137 17.38 1.62 6.28
C LEU A 137 17.31 0.56 7.40
N GLN A 138 16.13 0.01 7.60
CA GLN A 138 15.83 -1.12 8.46
C GLN A 138 15.33 -2.25 7.57
N ILE A 139 15.80 -3.47 7.83
CA ILE A 139 15.47 -4.66 7.05
C ILE A 139 14.78 -5.65 7.95
N TRP A 140 13.67 -6.21 7.47
CA TRP A 140 12.99 -7.29 8.18
C TRP A 140 12.25 -8.18 7.17
N ASP A 141 12.51 -9.49 7.18
CA ASP A 141 11.81 -10.48 6.34
C ASP A 141 11.66 -10.06 4.86
N CYS A 142 12.78 -9.67 4.22
CA CYS A 142 12.80 -9.15 2.84
C CYS A 142 11.91 -7.92 2.58
N HIS A 143 11.71 -7.10 3.60
CA HIS A 143 11.07 -5.79 3.49
C HIS A 143 12.02 -4.67 3.89
N TRP A 144 11.93 -3.56 3.14
CA TRP A 144 12.62 -2.31 3.46
C TRP A 144 11.71 -1.41 4.29
N PHE A 145 12.28 -0.92 5.38
CA PHE A 145 11.70 0.13 6.19
C PHE A 145 12.69 1.27 6.34
N LEU A 146 12.20 2.49 6.48
CA LEU A 146 13.04 3.66 6.72
C LEU A 146 12.67 4.27 8.07
N THR A 147 13.69 4.67 8.81
CA THR A 147 13.54 5.40 10.07
C THR A 147 14.33 6.70 10.02
N ARG A 148 13.83 7.71 10.72
CA ARG A 148 14.51 8.97 10.95
C ARG A 148 14.24 9.50 12.36
N ARG A 149 14.97 10.55 12.75
CA ARG A 149 14.88 11.14 14.09
C ARG A 149 13.73 12.13 14.25
N GLU A 150 13.39 12.84 13.18
CA GLU A 150 12.37 13.89 13.15
C GLU A 150 11.26 13.48 12.21
N ASP A 151 10.03 13.94 12.43
CA ASP A 151 8.91 13.60 11.57
C ASP A 151 9.12 14.09 10.11
N TRP A 152 8.92 13.19 9.15
CA TRP A 152 8.77 13.48 7.74
C TRP A 152 7.34 13.96 7.51
N ALA A 153 7.15 15.27 7.39
CA ALA A 153 5.86 15.86 7.02
C ALA A 153 5.48 15.48 5.58
N LEU A 154 5.03 14.24 5.42
CA LEU A 154 4.79 13.55 4.16
C LEU A 154 3.55 12.67 4.31
N THR A 155 2.81 12.50 3.22
CA THR A 155 1.81 11.45 3.06
C THR A 155 2.02 10.88 1.66
N ALA A 156 1.95 9.56 1.53
CA ALA A 156 2.15 8.87 0.26
C ALA A 156 0.94 8.00 -0.09
N THR A 157 0.69 7.81 -1.40
CA THR A 157 -0.29 6.82 -1.84
C THR A 157 0.10 5.43 -1.33
N PRO A 158 -0.80 4.71 -0.63
CA PRO A 158 -0.46 3.41 -0.08
C PRO A 158 -0.21 2.40 -1.20
N ALA A 159 0.67 1.43 -0.94
CA ALA A 159 1.12 0.48 -1.96
C ALA A 159 -0.07 -0.24 -2.64
N MET A 160 -1.09 -0.65 -1.89
CA MET A 160 -2.26 -1.34 -2.47
C MET A 160 -3.06 -0.48 -3.46
N ALA A 161 -2.90 0.84 -3.41
CA ALA A 161 -3.55 1.82 -4.28
C ALA A 161 -2.69 2.27 -5.46
N LEU A 162 -1.49 1.72 -5.63
CA LEU A 162 -0.59 2.01 -6.76
C LEU A 162 -0.96 1.29 -8.07
N PRO A 163 -1.47 0.04 -8.08
CA PRO A 163 -1.74 -0.67 -9.33
C PRO A 163 -2.56 0.14 -10.33
N GLY A 164 -2.13 0.10 -11.59
CA GLY A 164 -2.70 0.87 -12.69
C GLY A 164 -2.26 2.32 -12.78
N LEU A 165 -1.52 2.88 -11.81
CA LEU A 165 -0.90 4.21 -11.95
C LEU A 165 0.47 4.11 -12.61
N THR A 166 0.90 5.19 -13.23
CA THR A 166 2.34 5.46 -13.40
C THR A 166 2.96 5.89 -12.05
N PRO A 167 4.27 5.74 -11.84
CA PRO A 167 4.92 6.23 -10.62
C PRO A 167 4.70 7.72 -10.37
N HIS A 168 4.66 8.52 -11.44
CA HIS A 168 4.37 9.96 -11.33
C HIS A 168 2.94 10.26 -10.87
N GLU A 169 1.95 9.44 -11.25
CA GLU A 169 0.56 9.58 -10.82
C GLU A 169 0.34 9.20 -9.35
N ALA A 170 1.28 8.47 -8.72
CA ALA A 170 1.27 8.23 -7.29
C ALA A 170 1.48 9.55 -6.53
N ARG A 171 0.58 9.83 -5.59
CA ARG A 171 0.59 11.11 -4.89
C ARG A 171 1.55 11.07 -3.71
N LEU A 172 2.22 12.20 -3.56
CA LEU A 172 3.01 12.56 -2.39
C LEU A 172 2.53 13.96 -2.00
N GLU A 173 2.14 14.13 -0.75
CA GLU A 173 1.64 15.38 -0.19
C GLU A 173 2.45 15.73 1.07
N GLY A 174 2.59 17.02 1.37
CA GLY A 174 3.40 17.53 2.48
C GLY A 174 4.70 18.20 2.04
N ASP A 175 5.39 18.83 2.99
CA ASP A 175 6.53 19.71 2.73
C ASP A 175 7.72 18.98 2.09
N ALA A 176 7.87 17.69 2.41
CA ALA A 176 8.96 16.87 1.87
C ALA A 176 8.62 16.17 0.54
N ALA A 177 7.44 16.37 -0.04
CA ALA A 177 6.97 15.61 -1.19
C ALA A 177 7.88 15.73 -2.43
N LEU A 178 8.47 16.91 -2.68
CA LEU A 178 9.37 17.12 -3.80
C LEU A 178 10.71 16.38 -3.62
N GLU A 179 11.30 16.48 -2.43
CA GLU A 179 12.55 15.80 -2.08
C GLU A 179 12.38 14.28 -2.18
N VAL A 180 11.30 13.74 -1.62
CA VAL A 180 10.98 12.31 -1.68
C VAL A 180 10.79 11.85 -3.12
N ARG A 181 10.10 12.65 -3.95
CA ARG A 181 9.89 12.31 -5.36
C ARG A 181 11.21 12.19 -6.12
N GLN A 182 12.15 13.11 -5.88
CA GLN A 182 13.48 13.05 -6.48
C GLN A 182 14.24 11.80 -6.03
N MET A 183 14.18 11.49 -4.73
CA MET A 183 14.79 10.29 -4.17
C MET A 183 14.22 9.00 -4.80
N LEU A 184 12.90 8.89 -4.90
CA LEU A 184 12.24 7.75 -5.52
C LEU A 184 12.59 7.61 -7.00
N THR A 185 12.69 8.72 -7.75
CA THR A 185 13.13 8.68 -9.16
C THR A 185 14.58 8.17 -9.31
N GLU A 186 15.48 8.53 -8.39
CA GLU A 186 16.84 8.01 -8.37
C GLU A 186 16.85 6.49 -8.08
N ILE A 187 16.04 6.05 -7.11
CA ILE A 187 15.87 4.63 -6.77
C ILE A 187 15.26 3.85 -7.95
N GLU A 188 14.22 4.36 -8.59
CA GLU A 188 13.60 3.77 -9.78
C GLU A 188 14.64 3.57 -10.90
N THR A 189 15.50 4.56 -11.12
CA THR A 189 16.57 4.48 -12.13
C THR A 189 17.55 3.34 -11.81
N ILE A 190 17.96 3.22 -10.54
CA ILE A 190 18.86 2.16 -10.07
C ILE A 190 18.20 0.79 -10.22
N LEU A 191 16.97 0.64 -9.72
CA LEU A 191 16.26 -0.64 -9.70
C LEU A 191 15.91 -1.12 -11.12
N ALA A 192 15.34 -0.25 -11.96
CA ALA A 192 14.96 -0.61 -13.32
C ALA A 192 16.15 -1.06 -14.18
N SER A 193 17.33 -0.44 -13.97
CA SER A 193 18.57 -0.79 -14.66
C SER A 193 19.37 -1.92 -14.01
N HIS A 194 18.95 -2.42 -12.84
CA HIS A 194 19.69 -3.44 -12.12
C HIS A 194 19.79 -4.75 -12.92
N PRO A 195 20.98 -5.38 -13.01
CA PRO A 195 21.19 -6.60 -13.82
C PRO A 195 20.24 -7.75 -13.50
N ILE A 196 19.77 -7.84 -12.24
CA ILE A 196 18.83 -8.87 -11.79
C ILE A 196 17.54 -8.90 -12.62
N ASN A 197 17.11 -7.76 -13.17
CA ASN A 197 15.92 -7.71 -14.01
C ASN A 197 16.12 -8.45 -15.34
N ALA A 198 17.35 -8.60 -15.84
CA ALA A 198 17.62 -9.45 -17.01
C ALA A 198 17.39 -10.93 -16.67
N GLU A 199 17.87 -11.38 -15.50
CA GLU A 199 17.68 -12.75 -15.03
C GLU A 199 16.21 -13.07 -14.77
N ARG A 200 15.49 -12.15 -14.10
CA ARG A 200 14.05 -12.31 -13.83
C ARG A 200 13.24 -12.37 -15.11
N ARG A 201 13.52 -11.52 -16.10
CA ARG A 201 12.89 -11.61 -17.44
C ARG A 201 13.16 -12.96 -18.11
N ALA A 202 14.39 -13.48 -18.03
CA ALA A 202 14.72 -14.78 -18.61
C ALA A 202 13.95 -15.94 -17.96
N LYS A 203 13.59 -15.80 -16.68
CA LYS A 203 12.76 -16.76 -15.92
C LYS A 203 11.24 -16.52 -16.05
N GLY A 204 10.83 -15.42 -16.69
CA GLY A 204 9.41 -15.00 -16.74
C GLY A 204 8.87 -14.44 -15.42
N GLU A 205 9.75 -14.01 -14.52
CA GLU A 205 9.40 -13.41 -13.23
C GLU A 205 9.15 -11.88 -13.36
N PRO A 206 8.29 -11.28 -12.52
CA PRO A 206 8.09 -9.83 -12.50
C PRO A 206 9.38 -9.09 -12.14
N THR A 207 9.73 -8.04 -12.88
CA THR A 207 10.91 -7.18 -12.61
C THR A 207 10.71 -6.31 -11.37
N ILE A 208 11.80 -5.78 -10.83
CA ILE A 208 11.78 -4.75 -9.78
C ILE A 208 12.17 -3.43 -10.42
N ASP A 209 11.18 -2.57 -10.68
CA ASP A 209 11.39 -1.33 -11.43
C ASP A 209 11.36 -0.08 -10.52
N GLY A 210 10.93 -0.22 -9.26
CA GLY A 210 10.83 0.87 -8.28
C GLY A 210 10.26 0.38 -6.96
N VAL A 211 10.01 1.31 -6.02
CA VAL A 211 9.48 1.06 -4.66
C VAL A 211 8.45 2.08 -4.20
#